data_AF-A0A1Q6PUZ4-F1
#
_entry.id   AF-A0A1Q6PUZ4-F1
#
_cell.length_a   1.000
_cell.length_b   1.000
_cell.length_c   1.000
_cell.angle_alpha   90.00
_cell.angle_beta   90.00
_cell.angle_gamma   90.00
#
_symmetry.space_group_name_H-M   'P 1'
#
loop_
_entity.id
_entity.type
_entity.pdbx_description
1 polymer ?
#
loop_
_entity_poly.entity_id
_entity_poly.type
_entity_poly.pdbx_seq_one_letter_code
_entity_poly.pdbx_strand_id
1 'polypeptide(L)'
;MAKKEAEVHGIRIKETRADRTFNVLNLIFWMIVLFITLYPLWLVLIASVSDPDAVLAGEVLFWPKGFSLMGYEAVFQHSELWQSYLNSIIYTVLGSALSVIVSLAAAYHHQSGRDAHHPPFAGGVPVLPYGLGRGIHHLLR
;
A
#
# COMPACT_ATOMS: atom_id res chain seq x y z
N MET A 1 4.60 51.04 -11.13
CA MET A 1 5.04 50.24 -9.97
C MET A 1 4.06 49.08 -9.74
N ALA A 2 3.44 48.52 -10.78
CA ALA A 2 4.01 47.53 -11.71
C ALA A 2 4.25 46.19 -11.00
N LYS A 3 3.19 45.45 -10.62
CA LYS A 3 2.58 44.35 -11.41
C LYS A 3 3.58 43.28 -11.92
N LYS A 4 4.82 43.25 -11.44
CA LYS A 4 5.91 42.42 -11.97
C LYS A 4 6.37 41.30 -11.02
N GLU A 5 5.75 41.16 -9.85
CA GLU A 5 6.11 40.12 -8.88
C GLU A 5 5.21 38.87 -8.94
N ALA A 6 4.16 38.89 -9.77
CA ALA A 6 3.20 37.78 -9.90
C ALA A 6 3.49 36.85 -11.09
N GLU A 7 4.63 36.97 -11.74
CA GLU A 7 5.07 35.99 -12.74
C GLU A 7 6.04 35.02 -12.07
N VAL A 8 5.51 34.27 -11.09
CA VAL A 8 6.07 32.98 -10.70
C VAL A 8 6.27 32.23 -12.00
N HIS A 9 7.53 31.99 -12.35
CA HIS A 9 7.95 31.21 -13.51
C HIS A 9 7.35 29.81 -13.40
N GLY A 10 6.08 29.68 -13.80
CA GLY A 10 5.44 28.42 -14.07
C GLY A 10 6.15 27.88 -15.30
N ILE A 11 7.07 26.95 -15.07
CA ILE A 11 7.68 26.19 -16.15
C ILE A 11 6.52 25.50 -16.88
N ARG A 12 6.04 26.10 -17.97
CA ARG A 12 5.16 25.42 -18.93
C ARG A 12 6.04 24.43 -19.67
N ILE A 13 6.24 23.27 -19.06
CA ILE A 13 6.77 22.10 -19.75
C ILE A 13 5.82 21.86 -20.92
N LYS A 14 6.30 22.13 -22.13
CA LYS A 14 5.53 21.89 -23.34
C LYS A 14 5.52 20.37 -23.51
N GLU A 15 4.40 19.74 -23.19
CA GLU A 15 4.21 18.30 -23.34
C GLU A 15 4.70 17.87 -24.72
N THR A 16 5.76 17.07 -24.74
CA THR A 16 6.26 16.47 -25.97
C THR A 16 5.18 15.49 -26.46
N ARG A 17 5.06 15.27 -27.78
CA ARG A 17 4.11 14.26 -28.30
C ARG A 17 4.33 12.88 -27.66
N ALA A 18 5.57 12.57 -27.31
CA ALA A 18 5.95 11.40 -26.54
C ALA A 18 5.34 11.40 -25.12
N ASP A 19 5.40 12.51 -24.40
CA ASP A 19 4.84 12.64 -23.03
C ASP A 19 3.32 12.42 -23.04
N ARG A 20 2.62 12.99 -24.03
CA ARG A 20 1.17 12.81 -24.16
C ARG A 20 0.80 11.35 -24.47
N THR A 21 1.51 10.69 -25.38
CA THR A 21 1.25 9.27 -25.68
C THR A 21 1.56 8.39 -24.48
N PHE A 22 2.66 8.64 -23.78
CA PHE A 22 3.02 7.92 -22.55
C PHE A 22 1.96 8.09 -21.46
N ASN A 23 1.48 9.31 -21.26
CA ASN A 23 0.46 9.60 -20.25
C ASN A 23 -0.88 8.90 -20.58
N VAL A 24 -1.29 8.88 -21.85
CA VAL A 24 -2.51 8.15 -22.28
C VAL A 24 -2.34 6.64 -22.07
N LEU A 25 -1.20 6.06 -22.43
CA LEU A 25 -0.93 4.64 -22.21
C LEU A 25 -0.92 4.28 -20.73
N ASN A 26 -0.28 5.11 -19.90
CA ASN A 26 -0.27 4.95 -18.45
C ASN A 26 -1.69 5.06 -17.86
N LEU A 27 -2.49 6.01 -18.33
CA LEU A 27 -3.89 6.14 -17.90
C LEU A 27 -4.70 4.88 -18.24
N ILE A 28 -4.56 4.36 -19.47
CA ILE A 28 -5.24 3.12 -19.88
C ILE A 28 -4.78 1.95 -19.02
N PHE A 29 -3.48 1.85 -18.72
CA PHE A 29 -2.93 0.83 -17.84
C PHE A 29 -3.56 0.89 -16.43
N TRP A 30 -3.61 2.08 -15.82
CA TRP A 30 -4.26 2.26 -14.51
C TRP A 30 -5.75 1.96 -14.55
N MET A 31 -6.46 2.32 -15.63
CA MET A 31 -7.87 1.98 -15.81
C MET A 31 -8.08 0.45 -15.85
N ILE A 32 -7.23 -0.30 -16.57
CA ILE A 32 -7.32 -1.76 -16.63
C ILE A 32 -7.07 -2.38 -15.24
N VAL A 33 -6.03 -1.93 -14.53
CA VAL A 33 -5.72 -2.39 -13.17
C VAL A 33 -6.88 -2.11 -12.21
N LEU A 34 -7.51 -0.94 -12.33
CA LEU A 34 -8.69 -0.59 -11.56
C LEU A 34 -9.84 -1.57 -11.82
N PHE A 35 -10.15 -1.87 -13.08
CA PHE A 35 -11.23 -2.82 -13.40
C PHE A 35 -10.95 -4.24 -12.88
N ILE A 36 -9.71 -4.71 -12.99
CA ILE A 36 -9.30 -6.05 -12.51
C ILE A 36 -9.46 -6.16 -10.99
N THR A 37 -9.15 -5.10 -10.24
CA THR A 37 -9.27 -5.10 -8.78
C THR A 37 -10.69 -4.80 -8.30
N LEU A 38 -11.44 -3.96 -9.02
CA LEU A 38 -12.80 -3.57 -8.66
C LEU A 38 -13.82 -4.69 -8.93
N TYR A 39 -13.61 -5.50 -9.97
CA TYR A 39 -14.50 -6.62 -10.31
C TYR A 39 -14.70 -7.64 -9.16
N PRO A 40 -13.64 -8.22 -8.55
CA PRO A 40 -13.82 -9.13 -7.42
C PRO A 40 -14.38 -8.43 -6.18
N LEU A 41 -14.02 -7.17 -5.93
CA LEU A 41 -14.61 -6.37 -4.85
C LEU A 41 -16.13 -6.21 -5.01
N TRP A 42 -16.58 -5.93 -6.23
CA TRP A 42 -18.00 -5.81 -6.56
C TRP A 42 -18.75 -7.13 -6.32
N LEU A 43 -18.17 -8.27 -6.73
CA LEU A 43 -18.75 -9.59 -6.46
C LEU A 43 -18.87 -9.89 -4.97
N VAL A 44 -17.85 -9.56 -4.17
CA VAL A 44 -17.89 -9.75 -2.71
C VAL A 44 -18.98 -8.89 -2.06
N LEU A 45 -19.18 -7.65 -2.52
CA LEU A 45 -20.25 -6.77 -2.01
C LEU A 45 -21.65 -7.27 -2.35
N ILE A 46 -21.87 -7.76 -3.57
CA ILE A 46 -23.17 -8.32 -3.94
C ILE A 46 -23.41 -9.63 -3.17
N ALA A 47 -22.39 -10.48 -3.06
CA ALA A 47 -22.48 -11.73 -2.31
C ALA A 47 -22.74 -11.50 -0.82
N SER A 48 -22.18 -10.45 -0.21
CA SER A 48 -22.39 -10.18 1.22
C SER A 48 -23.81 -9.73 1.56
N VAL A 49 -24.55 -9.20 0.59
CA VAL A 49 -25.94 -8.72 0.76
C VAL A 49 -26.98 -9.74 0.24
N SER A 50 -26.52 -10.75 -0.49
CA SER A 50 -27.39 -11.78 -1.06
C SER A 50 -27.57 -12.95 -0.10
N ASP A 51 -28.64 -13.72 -0.31
CA ASP A 51 -28.90 -14.91 0.50
C ASP A 51 -27.76 -15.96 0.39
N PRO A 52 -27.26 -16.52 1.51
CA PRO A 52 -26.18 -17.49 1.50
C PRO A 52 -26.44 -18.68 0.57
N ASP A 53 -27.69 -19.15 0.48
CA ASP A 53 -28.07 -20.29 -0.37
C ASP A 53 -28.03 -19.90 -1.85
N ALA A 54 -28.38 -18.65 -2.18
CA ALA A 54 -28.30 -18.11 -3.55
C ALA A 54 -26.84 -17.84 -3.99
N VAL A 55 -25.96 -17.46 -3.05
CA VAL A 55 -24.51 -17.31 -3.27
C VAL A 55 -23.86 -18.67 -3.52
N LEU A 56 -24.19 -19.68 -2.71
CA LEU A 56 -23.68 -21.05 -2.86
C LEU A 56 -24.15 -21.73 -4.16
N ALA A 57 -25.36 -21.40 -4.62
CA ALA A 57 -25.90 -21.85 -5.90
C ALA A 57 -25.23 -21.19 -7.13
N GLY A 58 -24.37 -20.20 -6.95
CA GLY A 58 -23.63 -19.55 -8.05
C GLY A 58 -24.48 -18.62 -8.92
N GLU A 59 -25.67 -18.23 -8.48
CA GLU A 59 -26.58 -17.39 -9.29
C GLU A 59 -26.28 -15.88 -9.22
N VAL A 60 -25.33 -15.48 -8.36
CA VAL A 60 -25.01 -14.07 -8.06
C VAL A 60 -23.83 -13.59 -8.93
N LEU A 61 -24.08 -13.44 -10.23
CA LEU A 61 -23.03 -13.04 -11.21
C LEU A 61 -22.99 -11.54 -11.51
N PHE A 62 -24.14 -10.87 -11.56
CA PHE A 62 -24.21 -9.43 -11.89
C PHE A 62 -25.23 -8.66 -11.03
N TRP A 63 -26.22 -9.34 -10.44
CA TRP A 63 -27.20 -8.72 -9.53
C TRP A 63 -27.50 -9.54 -8.29
N PRO A 64 -27.78 -8.88 -7.14
CA PRO A 64 -28.15 -9.56 -5.92
C PRO A 64 -29.47 -10.29 -6.13
N LYS A 65 -29.48 -11.59 -5.84
CA LYS A 65 -30.70 -12.41 -5.85
C LYS A 65 -31.07 -12.75 -4.41
N GLY A 66 -32.19 -12.18 -3.97
CA GLY A 66 -32.67 -12.30 -2.59
C GLY A 66 -31.86 -11.41 -1.65
N PHE A 67 -32.44 -10.30 -1.19
CA PHE A 67 -31.82 -9.45 -0.18
C PHE A 67 -31.96 -10.12 1.19
N SER A 68 -30.84 -10.53 1.78
CA SER A 68 -30.83 -11.24 3.06
C SER A 68 -29.71 -10.70 3.95
N LEU A 69 -30.05 -10.32 5.18
CA LEU A 69 -29.11 -9.81 6.17
C LEU A 69 -28.69 -10.87 7.19
N MET A 70 -29.12 -12.13 7.02
CA MET A 70 -28.78 -13.25 7.91
C MET A 70 -27.27 -13.46 8.04
N GLY A 71 -26.52 -13.28 6.95
CA GLY A 71 -25.05 -13.41 6.97
C GLY A 71 -24.39 -12.41 7.90
N TYR A 72 -24.89 -11.18 7.96
CA TYR A 72 -24.38 -10.16 8.89
C TYR A 72 -24.76 -10.46 10.34
N GLU A 73 -26.01 -10.91 10.59
CA GLU A 73 -26.45 -11.27 11.93
C GLU A 73 -25.64 -12.43 12.52
N ALA A 74 -25.33 -13.44 11.71
CA ALA A 74 -24.44 -14.54 12.11
C ALA A 74 -23.07 -14.03 12.56
N VAL A 75 -22.45 -13.10 11.82
CA VAL A 75 -21.14 -12.52 12.18
C VAL A 75 -21.20 -11.79 13.53
N PHE A 76 -22.28 -11.07 13.83
CA PHE A 76 -22.43 -10.36 15.10
C PHE A 76 -22.70 -11.28 16.30
N GLN A 77 -23.29 -12.47 16.08
CA GLN A 77 -23.54 -13.45 17.15
C GLN A 77 -22.27 -14.22 17.57
N HIS A 78 -21.25 -14.28 16.71
CA HIS A 78 -20.00 -14.99 17.00
C HIS A 78 -19.01 -14.13 17.80
N SER A 79 -19.04 -14.25 19.12
CA SER A 79 -18.16 -13.52 20.05
C SER A 79 -16.66 -13.79 19.85
N GLU A 80 -16.29 -14.97 19.36
CA GLU A 80 -14.91 -15.34 19.03
C GLU A 80 -14.33 -14.48 17.90
N LEU A 81 -15.15 -14.10 16.91
CA LEU A 81 -14.72 -13.23 15.81
C LEU A 81 -14.29 -11.86 16.34
N TRP A 82 -15.02 -11.34 17.33
CA TRP A 82 -14.70 -10.04 17.93
C TRP A 82 -13.39 -10.07 18.72
N GLN A 83 -13.16 -11.13 19.50
CA GLN A 83 -11.91 -11.29 20.24
C GLN A 83 -10.70 -11.43 19.30
N SER A 84 -10.84 -12.21 18.23
CA SER A 84 -9.80 -12.38 17.21
C SER A 84 -9.50 -11.08 16.44
N TYR A 85 -10.55 -10.31 16.12
CA TYR A 85 -10.42 -9.02 15.45
C TYR A 85 -9.69 -8.00 16.34
N LEU A 86 -10.06 -7.91 17.62
CA LEU A 86 -9.39 -7.05 18.60
C LEU A 86 -7.92 -7.43 18.77
N ASN A 87 -7.62 -8.72 18.90
CA ASN A 87 -6.25 -9.20 19.00
C ASN A 87 -5.43 -8.77 17.77
N SER A 88 -5.97 -8.98 16.56
CA SER A 88 -5.30 -8.57 15.31
C SER A 88 -4.99 -7.07 15.24
N ILE A 89 -5.92 -6.23 15.70
CA ILE A 89 -5.71 -4.78 15.79
C ILE A 89 -4.58 -4.46 16.79
N ILE A 90 -4.60 -5.08 17.97
CA ILE A 90 -3.58 -4.85 18.99
C ILE A 90 -2.20 -5.22 18.46
N TYR A 91 -2.04 -6.39 17.82
CA TYR A 91 -0.74 -6.81 17.26
C TYR A 91 -0.27 -5.92 16.10
N THR A 92 -1.17 -5.48 15.20
CA THR A 92 -0.78 -4.61 14.08
C THR A 92 -0.40 -3.20 14.54
N VAL A 93 -1.14 -2.62 15.49
CA VAL A 93 -0.85 -1.29 16.03
C VAL A 93 0.43 -1.32 16.86
N LEU A 94 0.55 -2.25 17.81
CA LEU A 94 1.76 -2.37 18.63
C LEU A 94 2.98 -2.72 17.79
N GLY A 95 2.83 -3.63 16.82
CA GLY A 95 3.91 -4.02 15.92
C GLY A 95 4.38 -2.86 15.04
N SER A 96 3.45 -2.10 14.45
CA SER A 96 3.77 -0.91 13.66
C SER A 96 4.43 0.18 14.50
N ALA A 97 3.87 0.50 15.67
CA ALA A 97 4.42 1.50 16.58
C ALA A 97 5.84 1.13 17.03
N LEU A 98 6.06 -0.12 17.44
CA LEU A 98 7.37 -0.61 17.81
C LEU A 98 8.34 -0.58 16.63
N SER A 99 7.91 -0.99 15.44
CA SER A 99 8.71 -0.95 14.21
C SER A 99 9.18 0.47 13.90
N VAL A 100 8.30 1.46 14.02
CA VAL A 100 8.63 2.87 13.79
C VAL A 100 9.59 3.40 14.84
N ILE A 101 9.37 3.10 16.13
CA ILE A 101 10.25 3.54 17.22
C ILE A 101 11.68 2.98 17.03
N VAL A 102 11.79 1.67 16.75
CA VAL A 102 13.09 1.01 16.53
C VAL A 102 13.77 1.58 15.28
N SER A 103 13.03 1.77 14.19
CA SER A 103 13.57 2.34 12.95
C SER A 103 14.06 3.78 13.13
N LEU A 104 13.31 4.60 13.88
CA LEU A 104 13.70 5.98 14.21
C LEU A 104 14.94 6.02 15.11
N ALA A 105 14.99 5.19 16.15
CA ALA A 105 16.15 5.12 17.04
C ALA A 105 17.41 4.69 16.29
N ALA A 106 17.30 3.68 15.41
CA ALA A 106 18.39 3.24 14.56
C ALA A 106 18.82 4.32 13.55
N ALA A 107 17.87 5.01 12.92
CA ALA A 107 18.15 6.11 11.99
C ALA A 107 18.84 7.29 12.67
N TYR A 108 18.42 7.66 13.88
CA TYR A 108 19.04 8.73 14.66
C TYR A 108 20.48 8.39 15.05
N HIS A 109 20.71 7.17 15.56
CA HIS A 109 22.07 6.71 15.87
C HIS A 109 22.94 6.68 14.61
N HIS A 110 22.41 6.18 13.50
CA HIS A 110 23.13 6.15 12.23
C HIS A 110 23.45 7.57 11.70
N GLN A 111 22.52 8.51 11.83
CA GLN A 111 22.75 9.92 11.45
C GLN A 111 23.83 10.57 12.32
N SER A 112 23.78 10.37 13.64
CA SER A 112 24.76 10.94 14.57
C SER A 112 26.16 10.32 14.44
N GLY A 113 26.26 9.10 13.92
CA GLY A 113 27.54 8.45 13.62
C GLY A 113 28.22 8.92 12.33
N ARG A 114 27.56 9.73 11.47
CA ARG A 114 28.16 10.28 10.24
C ARG A 114 29.10 11.45 10.50
N ASP A 115 29.12 11.99 11.72
CA ASP A 115 29.97 13.13 12.10
C ASP A 115 31.39 12.67 12.52
N ALA A 116 31.60 11.36 12.71
CA ALA A 116 32.90 10.76 13.01
C ALA A 116 33.61 10.27 11.73
N HIS A 117 34.26 11.21 11.03
CA HIS A 117 35.32 11.06 10.01
C HIS A 117 35.57 9.65 9.41
N HIS A 118 34.58 9.11 8.71
CA HIS A 118 34.66 7.81 8.02
C HIS A 118 34.52 8.02 6.49
N PRO A 119 35.37 7.40 5.65
CA PRO A 119 35.33 7.58 4.21
C PRO A 119 34.04 7.02 3.62
N PRO A 120 33.48 7.61 2.55
CA PRO A 120 32.09 7.42 2.08
C PRO A 120 31.64 5.98 1.74
N PHE A 121 32.53 4.99 1.80
CA PHE A 121 32.28 3.61 1.35
C PHE A 121 32.37 2.53 2.44
N ALA A 122 32.79 2.82 3.67
CA ALA A 122 32.84 1.81 4.75
C ALA A 122 31.56 1.77 5.61
N GLY A 123 30.55 2.58 5.25
CA GLY A 123 29.36 2.87 6.03
C GLY A 123 28.18 2.07 5.51
N GLY A 124 28.42 0.79 5.21
CA GLY A 124 27.41 -0.17 4.82
C GLY A 124 26.39 -0.32 5.93
N VAL A 125 25.36 0.51 5.87
CA VAL A 125 24.20 0.51 6.76
C VAL A 125 23.42 -0.78 6.55
N PRO A 126 23.30 -1.68 7.55
CA PRO A 126 22.34 -2.75 7.49
C PRO A 126 21.21 -2.41 8.46
N VAL A 127 20.44 -1.35 8.16
CA VAL A 127 19.04 -1.27 8.61
C VAL A 127 18.09 -1.93 7.58
N LEU A 128 18.65 -2.68 6.62
CA LEU A 128 17.86 -3.58 5.80
C LEU A 128 17.70 -4.91 6.54
N PRO A 129 16.47 -5.34 6.88
CA PRO A 129 16.21 -6.65 7.48
C PRO A 129 16.53 -7.84 6.55
N TYR A 130 17.07 -7.60 5.36
CA TYR A 130 17.39 -8.65 4.40
C TYR A 130 18.88 -8.57 4.02
N GLY A 131 19.67 -9.48 4.61
CA GLY A 131 21.11 -9.57 4.47
C GLY A 131 21.59 -9.93 3.06
N LEU A 132 21.58 -8.96 2.15
CA LEU A 132 22.16 -9.09 0.81
C LEU A 132 23.10 -7.90 0.55
N GLY A 133 24.33 -7.97 1.05
CA GLY A 133 25.26 -6.86 0.80
C GLY A 133 26.71 -7.02 1.25
N ARG A 134 27.07 -8.05 2.02
CA ARG A 134 28.48 -8.24 2.43
C ARG A 134 29.21 -9.38 1.69
N GLY A 135 28.50 -10.21 0.93
CA GLY A 135 29.04 -11.44 0.32
C GLY A 135 29.85 -11.29 -0.99
N ILE A 136 29.87 -10.10 -1.61
CA ILE A 136 30.41 -9.95 -2.99
C ILE A 136 31.85 -9.41 -2.99
N HIS A 137 32.33 -8.87 -1.87
CA HIS A 137 33.68 -8.29 -1.80
C HIS A 137 34.82 -9.32 -1.76
N HIS A 138 34.52 -10.60 -1.55
CA HIS A 138 35.49 -11.69 -1.55
C HIS A 138 35.58 -12.44 -2.90
N LEU A 139 34.74 -12.07 -3.88
CA LEU A 139 34.67 -12.69 -5.22
C LEU A 139 35.34 -11.85 -6.32
N LEU A 140 35.86 -10.66 -5.98
CA LEU A 140 36.55 -9.75 -6.91
C LEU A 140 38.00 -9.45 -6.47
N ARG A 141 38.67 -10.44 -5.87
CA ARG A 141 40.12 -10.39 -5.64
C ARG A 141 40.79 -11.60 -6.24
#